data_AF-A0A9P5Z1C4-F1
#
_entry.id   AF-A0A9P5Z1C4-F1
#
_cell.length_a   1.000
_cell.length_b   1.000
_cell.length_c   1.000
_cell.angle_alpha   90.00
_cell.angle_beta   90.00
_cell.angle_gamma   90.00
#
_symmetry.space_group_name_H-M   'P 1'
#
loop_
_entity.id
_entity.type
_entity.pdbx_description
1 polymer ?
#
loop_
_entity_poly.entity_id
_entity_poly.type
_entity_poly.pdbx_seq_one_letter_code
_entity_poly.pdbx_strand_id
1 'polypeptide(L)'
;MDEFSTWFISPLSTPRLLWGAIRAGRQHACPTCRVVLLTGETPGFCCGPNGSKFLDVPPLPPLPPEYDIFMNDLRISSLSRVLNLVFSFASLESTHKFPNFDDNPAFVAIQGKIYHR
;
A
#
# COMPACT_ATOMS: atom_id res chain seq x y z
N MET A 1 -19.48 21.95 -32.14
CA MET A 1 -19.65 22.46 -30.76
C MET A 1 -19.48 21.27 -29.88
N ASP A 2 -18.25 21.04 -29.39
CA ASP A 2 -17.93 19.89 -28.54
C ASP A 2 -18.10 20.28 -27.07
N GLU A 3 -18.97 19.54 -26.41
CA GLU A 3 -19.36 19.68 -25.02
C GLU A 3 -18.28 19.00 -24.16
N PHE A 4 -17.44 19.80 -23.49
CA PHE A 4 -16.43 19.28 -22.57
C PHE A 4 -17.14 18.73 -21.32
N SER A 5 -17.21 17.39 -21.22
CA SER A 5 -17.69 16.71 -20.01
C SER A 5 -16.75 17.00 -18.84
N THR A 6 -17.20 17.87 -17.93
CA THR A 6 -16.47 18.26 -16.72
C THR A 6 -16.42 17.08 -15.75
N TRP A 7 -15.27 16.46 -15.58
CA TRP A 7 -15.08 15.41 -14.58
C TRP A 7 -15.02 16.02 -13.18
N PHE A 8 -15.97 15.63 -12.31
CA PHE A 8 -16.00 16.03 -10.91
C PHE A 8 -15.27 15.00 -10.05
N ILE A 9 -14.21 15.44 -9.36
CA ILE A 9 -13.54 14.65 -8.34
C ILE A 9 -14.31 14.85 -7.03
N SER A 10 -14.97 13.79 -6.56
CA SER A 10 -15.67 13.76 -5.27
C SER A 10 -14.83 12.98 -4.25
N PRO A 11 -14.75 13.43 -2.98
CA PRO A 11 -14.12 12.64 -1.93
C PRO A 11 -14.89 11.32 -1.75
N LEU A 12 -14.17 10.20 -1.86
CA LEU A 12 -14.71 8.90 -1.44
C LEU A 12 -15.07 9.01 0.05
N SER A 13 -16.35 8.85 0.38
CA SER A 13 -16.84 9.09 1.76
C SER A 13 -16.16 8.21 2.80
N THR A 14 -15.52 7.11 2.37
CA THR A 14 -14.49 6.33 3.09
C THR A 14 -14.20 5.04 2.29
N PRO A 15 -13.10 4.95 1.52
CA PRO A 15 -12.66 3.66 1.01
C PRO A 15 -11.96 2.93 2.17
N ARG A 16 -12.72 2.29 3.06
CA ARG A 16 -12.14 1.41 4.07
C ARG A 16 -11.79 0.09 3.38
N LEU A 17 -10.64 0.07 2.73
CA LEU A 17 -9.98 -1.17 2.34
C LEU A 17 -9.63 -1.90 3.64
N LEU A 18 -10.43 -2.90 4.00
CA LEU A 18 -10.25 -3.70 5.20
C LEU A 18 -9.73 -5.07 4.78
N TRP A 19 -8.62 -5.49 5.39
CA TRP A 19 -8.15 -6.87 5.30
C TRP A 19 -9.12 -7.77 6.07
N GLY A 20 -9.57 -8.85 5.45
CA GLY A 20 -10.35 -9.89 6.13
C GLY A 20 -11.71 -9.43 6.59
N ALA A 21 -12.32 -8.49 5.87
CA ALA A 21 -13.66 -8.02 6.15
C ALA A 21 -14.61 -9.21 6.36
N ILE A 22 -15.31 -9.22 7.49
CA ILE A 22 -16.29 -10.26 7.79
C ILE A 22 -17.62 -9.87 7.15
N ARG A 23 -18.17 -10.75 6.31
CA ARG A 23 -19.47 -10.57 5.66
C ARG A 23 -20.30 -11.82 5.86
N ALA A 24 -21.51 -11.65 6.38
CA ALA A 24 -22.41 -12.77 6.73
C ALA A 24 -21.70 -13.85 7.58
N GLY A 25 -20.89 -13.44 8.56
CA GLY A 25 -20.16 -14.36 9.45
C GLY A 25 -18.93 -15.04 8.81
N ARG A 26 -18.62 -14.79 7.54
CA ARG A 26 -17.45 -15.36 6.86
C ARG A 26 -16.36 -14.31 6.67
N GLN A 27 -15.13 -14.66 7.08
CA GLN A 27 -13.94 -13.83 6.82
C GLN A 27 -13.60 -13.85 5.32
N HIS A 28 -13.31 -12.68 4.76
CA HIS A 28 -12.83 -12.55 3.40
C HIS A 28 -11.38 -13.08 3.30
N ALA A 29 -11.26 -14.33 2.85
CA ALA A 29 -9.98 -15.02 2.71
C ALA A 29 -9.98 -15.91 1.46
N CYS A 30 -8.78 -16.24 0.96
CA CYS A 30 -8.60 -17.17 -0.14
C CYS A 30 -9.14 -18.57 0.25
N PRO A 31 -9.97 -19.23 -0.59
CA PRO A 31 -10.50 -20.55 -0.26
C PRO A 31 -9.41 -21.64 -0.24
N THR A 32 -8.31 -21.45 -0.98
CA THR A 32 -7.24 -22.44 -1.13
C THR A 32 -6.21 -22.32 0.00
N CYS A 33 -5.53 -21.18 0.12
CA CYS A 33 -4.44 -21.00 1.09
C CYS A 33 -4.85 -20.31 2.39
N ARG A 34 -6.11 -19.86 2.51
CA ARG A 34 -6.66 -19.16 3.69
C ARG A 34 -6.02 -17.81 4.02
N VAL A 35 -5.15 -17.26 3.17
CA VAL A 35 -4.66 -15.88 3.31
C VAL A 35 -5.82 -14.90 3.31
N VAL A 36 -5.77 -13.96 4.25
CA VAL A 36 -6.73 -12.88 4.39
C VAL A 36 -6.61 -11.95 3.19
N LEU A 37 -7.73 -11.65 2.55
CA LEU A 37 -7.77 -10.80 1.36
C LEU A 37 -8.26 -9.39 1.69
N LEU A 38 -7.86 -8.42 0.88
CA LEU A 38 -8.32 -7.05 0.98
C LEU A 38 -9.74 -6.91 0.44
N THR A 39 -10.51 -5.97 0.98
CA THR A 39 -11.85 -5.66 0.46
C THR A 39 -11.79 -5.31 -1.02
N GLY A 40 -12.48 -6.08 -1.86
CA GLY A 40 -12.49 -5.93 -3.32
C GLY A 40 -11.61 -6.94 -4.07
N GLU A 41 -10.70 -7.62 -3.39
CA GLU A 41 -9.95 -8.72 -3.99
C GLU A 41 -10.84 -9.92 -4.24
N THR A 42 -10.82 -10.45 -5.45
CA THR A 42 -11.57 -11.66 -5.80
C THR A 42 -10.88 -12.91 -5.25
N PRO A 43 -11.61 -14.02 -5.03
CA PRO A 43 -11.00 -15.26 -4.54
C PRO A 43 -9.83 -15.79 -5.40
N GLY A 44 -9.83 -15.47 -6.69
CA GLY A 44 -8.77 -15.86 -7.63
C GLY A 44 -7.53 -14.97 -7.61
N PHE A 45 -7.54 -13.85 -6.87
CA PHE A 45 -6.40 -12.94 -6.77
C PHE A 45 -5.16 -13.61 -6.17
N CYS A 46 -5.34 -14.41 -5.10
CA CYS A 46 -4.21 -15.00 -4.38
C CYS A 46 -3.68 -16.28 -5.03
N CYS A 47 -4.53 -17.29 -5.24
CA CYS A 47 -4.09 -18.61 -5.74
C CYS A 47 -4.55 -18.89 -7.18
N GLY A 48 -5.01 -17.88 -7.93
CA GLY A 48 -5.67 -18.08 -9.21
C GLY A 48 -7.09 -18.66 -9.10
N PRO A 49 -7.85 -18.72 -10.21
CA PRO A 49 -9.16 -19.36 -10.24
C PRO A 49 -9.10 -20.78 -9.70
N ASN A 50 -9.91 -21.09 -8.69
CA ASN A 50 -9.95 -22.42 -8.03
C ASN A 50 -8.59 -22.95 -7.55
N GLY A 51 -7.64 -22.07 -7.22
CA GLY A 51 -6.32 -22.50 -6.75
C GLY A 51 -5.36 -22.93 -7.87
N SER A 52 -5.65 -22.61 -9.13
CA SER A 52 -4.85 -23.01 -10.30
C SER A 52 -3.37 -22.60 -10.24
N LYS A 53 -3.02 -21.62 -9.40
CA LYS A 53 -1.66 -21.09 -9.22
C LYS A 53 -1.05 -21.44 -7.86
N PHE A 54 -1.73 -22.24 -7.04
CA PHE A 54 -1.27 -22.55 -5.69
C PHE A 54 0.06 -23.32 -5.67
N LEU A 55 0.30 -24.19 -6.64
CA LEU A 55 1.52 -24.98 -6.77
C LEU A 55 2.57 -24.35 -7.68
N ASP A 56 2.25 -23.24 -8.35
CA ASP A 56 3.16 -22.57 -9.28
C ASP A 56 4.28 -21.83 -8.56
N VAL A 57 4.06 -21.48 -7.28
CA VAL A 57 5.00 -20.72 -6.46
C VAL A 57 5.33 -21.52 -5.20
N PRO A 58 6.62 -21.81 -4.94
CA PRO A 58 7.01 -22.44 -3.69
C PRO A 58 6.65 -21.52 -2.50
N PRO A 59 6.32 -22.08 -1.33
CA PRO A 59 6.07 -21.26 -0.14
C PRO A 59 7.31 -20.41 0.16
N LEU A 60 7.07 -19.18 0.61
CA LEU A 60 8.16 -18.32 1.08
C LEU A 60 8.88 -19.02 2.24
N PRO A 61 10.22 -18.93 2.31
CA PRO A 61 10.95 -19.41 3.47
C PRO A 61 10.45 -18.67 4.74
N PRO A 62 10.51 -19.30 5.91
CA PRO A 62 10.19 -18.62 7.15
C PRO A 62 11.07 -17.38 7.31
N LEU A 63 10.54 -16.35 7.95
CA LEU A 63 11.32 -15.17 8.29
C LEU A 63 12.50 -15.58 9.18
N PRO A 64 13.69 -14.98 9.00
CA PRO A 64 14.80 -15.20 9.91
C PRO A 64 14.42 -14.85 11.36
N PRO A 65 14.89 -15.58 12.38
CA PRO A 65 14.53 -15.33 13.79
C PRO A 65 14.83 -13.90 14.25
N GLU A 66 15.80 -13.23 13.64
CA GLU A 66 16.16 -11.85 13.92
C GLU A 66 14.99 -10.87 13.65
N TYR A 67 14.02 -11.27 12.82
CA TYR A 67 12.82 -10.48 12.54
C TYR A 67 11.78 -10.50 13.66
N ASP A 68 11.85 -11.43 14.60
CA ASP A 68 10.87 -11.52 15.69
C ASP A 68 10.84 -10.25 16.55
N ILE A 69 11.99 -9.59 16.71
CA ILE A 69 12.11 -8.32 17.45
C ILE A 69 11.33 -7.22 16.72
N PHE A 70 11.39 -7.21 15.39
CA PHE A 70 10.74 -6.22 14.54
C PHE A 70 9.23 -6.46 14.45
N MET A 71 8.82 -7.71 14.26
CA MET A 71 7.41 -8.08 14.08
C MET A 71 6.53 -7.73 15.29
N ASN A 72 7.12 -7.62 16.48
CA ASN A 72 6.43 -7.29 17.72
C ASN A 72 6.64 -5.84 18.20
N ASP A 73 7.46 -5.03 17.52
CA ASP A 73 7.65 -3.62 17.90
C ASP A 73 6.46 -2.79 17.42
N LEU A 74 5.70 -2.22 18.37
CA LEU A 74 4.54 -1.35 18.10
C LEU A 74 4.89 -0.12 17.24
N ARG A 75 6.16 0.25 17.16
CA ARG A 75 6.66 1.39 16.39
C ARG A 75 7.13 0.99 14.98
N ILE A 76 7.11 -0.30 14.61
CA ILE A 76 7.65 -0.72 13.31
C ILE A 76 6.98 0.00 12.14
N SER A 77 5.67 0.22 12.20
CA SER A 77 4.95 0.95 11.16
C SER A 77 5.39 2.40 11.05
N SER A 78 5.64 3.08 12.16
CA SER A 78 6.10 4.48 12.13
C SER A 78 7.57 4.59 11.71
N LEU A 79 8.44 3.71 12.22
CA LEU A 79 9.86 3.68 11.88
C LEU A 79 10.08 3.27 10.41
N SER A 80 9.36 2.27 9.91
CA SER A 80 9.43 1.86 8.50
C SER A 80 8.93 2.95 7.56
N ARG A 81 7.87 3.70 7.93
CA ARG A 81 7.42 4.86 7.17
C ARG A 81 8.52 5.91 7.05
N VAL A 82 9.20 6.25 8.15
CA VAL A 82 10.32 7.20 8.13
C VAL A 82 11.44 6.70 7.21
N LEU A 83 11.83 5.43 7.35
CA LEU A 83 12.86 4.83 6.51
C LEU A 83 12.49 4.83 5.01
N ASN A 84 11.25 4.47 4.68
CA ASN A 84 10.74 4.51 3.30
C ASN A 84 10.71 5.93 2.74
N LEU A 85 10.39 6.93 3.56
CA LEU A 85 10.46 8.34 3.16
C LEU A 85 11.91 8.77 2.89
N VAL A 86 12.86 8.35 3.73
CA VAL A 86 14.29 8.63 3.53
C VAL A 86 14.81 7.96 2.26
N PHE A 87 14.46 6.70 1.99
CA PHE A 87 14.84 6.04 0.74
C PHE A 87 14.20 6.68 -0.48
N SER A 88 12.91 7.00 -0.41
CA SER A 88 12.21 7.72 -1.49
C SER A 88 12.85 9.08 -1.76
N PHE A 89 13.24 9.78 -0.69
CA PHE A 89 13.97 11.04 -0.78
C PHE A 89 15.37 10.86 -1.36
N ALA A 90 16.15 9.89 -0.89
CA ALA A 90 17.49 9.63 -1.43
C ALA A 90 17.45 9.27 -2.91
N SER A 91 16.41 8.53 -3.34
CA SER A 91 16.17 8.17 -4.74
C SER A 91 15.80 9.36 -5.64
N LEU A 92 15.58 10.56 -5.07
CA LEU A 92 15.40 11.78 -5.84
C LEU A 92 16.70 12.28 -6.47
N GLU A 93 17.86 11.81 -6.01
CA GLU A 93 19.18 12.26 -6.48
C GLU A 93 19.31 13.80 -6.53
N SER A 94 18.57 14.51 -5.68
CA SER A 94 18.55 15.97 -5.71
C SER A 94 19.86 16.52 -5.17
N THR A 95 20.65 17.15 -6.04
CA THR A 95 21.93 17.79 -5.69
C THR A 95 21.77 19.20 -5.13
N HIS A 96 20.55 19.75 -5.19
CA HIS A 96 20.27 21.14 -4.83
C HIS A 96 19.71 21.25 -3.41
N LYS A 97 20.01 22.37 -2.75
CA LYS A 97 19.46 22.68 -1.41
C LYS A 97 17.94 22.70 -1.47
N PHE A 98 17.30 22.03 -0.52
CA PHE A 98 15.84 22.06 -0.41
C PHE A 98 15.36 23.48 -0.11
N PRO A 99 14.32 23.97 -0.81
CA PRO A 99 13.69 25.23 -0.48
C PRO A 99 13.08 25.15 0.93
N ASN A 100 13.33 26.16 1.76
CA ASN A 100 12.58 26.36 2.98
C ASN A 100 11.22 26.94 2.59
N PHE A 101 10.15 26.25 2.94
CA PHE A 101 8.80 26.75 2.75
C PHE A 101 8.26 27.21 4.10
N ASP A 102 8.17 28.53 4.29
CA ASP A 102 7.59 29.10 5.52
C ASP A 102 6.11 28.68 5.70
N ASP A 103 5.41 28.44 4.60
CA ASP A 103 3.99 28.08 4.57
C ASP A 103 3.69 26.58 4.62
N ASN A 104 4.69 25.71 4.77
CA ASN A 104 4.54 24.24 4.83
C ASN A 104 3.52 23.67 3.82
N PRO A 105 3.76 23.80 2.49
CA PRO A 105 2.80 23.42 1.47
C PRO A 105 2.46 21.93 1.53
N ALA A 106 1.19 21.61 1.30
CA ALA A 106 0.69 20.23 1.29
C ALA A 106 1.27 19.38 0.15
N PHE A 107 1.76 20.02 -0.92
CA PHE A 107 2.37 19.36 -2.08
C PHE A 107 3.64 20.07 -2.52
N VAL A 108 4.66 19.31 -2.91
CA VAL A 108 5.91 19.83 -3.48
C VAL A 108 6.27 19.05 -4.74
N ALA A 109 6.61 19.77 -5.81
CA ALA A 109 7.13 19.16 -7.05
C ALA A 109 8.65 19.29 -7.11
N ILE A 110 9.36 18.17 -7.20
CA ILE A 110 10.83 18.12 -7.33
C ILE A 110 11.15 17.33 -8.59
N GLN A 111 11.83 17.99 -9.54
CA GLN A 111 12.25 17.38 -10.82
C GLN A 111 11.11 16.63 -11.54
N GLY A 112 9.90 17.19 -11.54
CA GLY A 112 8.73 16.62 -12.22
C GLY A 112 7.97 15.54 -11.45
N LYS A 113 8.36 15.20 -10.21
CA LYS A 113 7.62 14.29 -9.32
C LYS A 113 6.91 15.07 -8.22
N ILE A 114 5.63 14.76 -7.97
CA ILE A 114 4.80 15.43 -6.96
C ILE A 114 4.79 14.60 -5.67
N TYR A 115 5.08 15.26 -4.54
CA TYR A 115 5.09 14.68 -3.21
C TYR A 115 3.99 15.32 -2.37
N HIS A 116 3.32 14.50 -1.56
CA HIS A 116 2.32 14.92 -0.57
C HIS A 116 2.82 14.57 0.84
N ARG A 117 2.35 15.32 1.84
CA ARG A 117 2.64 15.03 3.25
C ARG A 117 1.77 13.89 3.82
#